data_AF-M4EX32-F1
#
_entry.id   AF-M4EX32-F1
#
_cell.length_a   1.000
_cell.length_b   1.000
_cell.length_c   1.000
_cell.angle_alpha   90.00
_cell.angle_beta   90.00
_cell.angle_gamma   90.00
#
_symmetry.space_group_name_H-M   'P 1'
#
loop_
_entity.id
_entity.type
_entity.pdbx_description
1 polymer ?
#
loop_
_entity_poly.entity_id
_entity_poly.type
_entity_poly.pdbx_seq_one_letter_code
_entity_poly.pdbx_strand_id
1 'polypeptide(L)'
;MEVSSFSTVPRFCYSSSVPESCRFRGFKVQLCDQSLVPVRLSIRIRRTPRTVVSCSQKRDVTVVDGSCMDEIYDKLAERLVPTSAAMFSPNVKRLVGLAGPPGAGKSTLAYEVVSRINRLWPQKAASFDDEVMPPDVATVLPMDGFHLYRSQLDAMEDPKEAHARRGAPWTFNPALLLNCLKKLRNEGSVYVPSFDHGVGDPVEDDIFVSLQHKVVIVEGNYLLLEEGTWKDISDMFDEKWFIDVNLDTAMERVEARHISTGKPPDVAKWRIDYNDRPNAELIVKSKTNADVLIRSISF
;
A
#
# COMPACT_ATOMS: atom_id res chain seq x y z
N MET A 1 14.74 31.59 -46.57
CA MET A 1 15.71 32.03 -45.54
C MET A 1 15.59 31.07 -44.39
N GLU A 2 16.28 29.93 -44.53
CA GLU A 2 16.50 28.99 -43.44
C GLU A 2 17.75 29.44 -42.71
N VAL A 3 17.68 29.54 -41.38
CA VAL A 3 18.83 29.83 -40.54
C VAL A 3 18.99 28.64 -39.60
N SER A 4 20.03 27.88 -39.88
CA SER A 4 20.64 26.84 -39.05
C SER A 4 21.18 27.41 -37.74
N SER A 5 21.02 26.70 -36.63
CA SER A 5 21.94 26.79 -35.51
C SER A 5 22.20 25.42 -34.88
N PHE A 6 23.50 25.13 -34.79
CA PHE A 6 24.10 23.91 -34.28
C PHE A 6 23.98 23.83 -32.74
N SER A 7 23.72 22.62 -32.22
CA SER A 7 23.89 22.31 -30.80
C SER A 7 24.93 21.21 -30.64
N THR A 8 25.99 21.54 -29.91
CA THR A 8 27.18 20.73 -29.65
C THR A 8 26.97 19.97 -28.33
N VAL A 9 26.88 18.64 -28.39
CA VAL A 9 26.87 17.77 -27.20
C VAL A 9 28.18 16.97 -27.14
N PRO A 10 28.98 17.05 -26.07
CA PRO A 10 30.15 16.20 -25.91
C PRO A 10 29.73 14.79 -25.45
N ARG A 11 30.08 13.78 -26.23
CA ARG A 11 30.07 12.36 -25.83
C ARG A 11 31.23 12.11 -24.87
N PHE A 12 30.95 11.70 -23.64
CA PHE A 12 31.92 11.04 -22.78
C PHE A 12 31.85 9.52 -22.99
N CYS A 13 32.80 8.99 -23.73
CA CYS A 13 33.10 7.56 -23.77
C CYS A 13 34.06 7.23 -22.62
N TYR A 14 33.64 6.42 -21.65
CA TYR A 14 34.57 5.74 -20.75
C TYR A 14 34.66 4.26 -21.13
N SER A 15 35.86 3.90 -21.59
CA SER A 15 36.36 2.54 -21.81
C SER A 15 37.22 2.17 -20.59
N SER A 16 37.00 1.01 -20.00
CA SER A 16 38.01 0.20 -19.27
C SER A 16 37.34 -1.09 -18.79
N SER A 17 37.56 -2.22 -19.46
CA SER A 17 38.67 -3.18 -19.24
C SER A 17 38.54 -3.97 -17.93
N VAL A 18 38.01 -5.18 -18.08
CA VAL A 18 38.06 -6.30 -17.12
C VAL A 18 39.50 -6.82 -17.01
N PRO A 19 39.94 -7.25 -15.81
CA PRO A 19 40.97 -8.29 -15.74
C PRO A 19 40.47 -9.56 -15.02
N GLU A 20 40.84 -10.69 -15.62
CA GLU A 20 40.66 -12.05 -15.17
C GLU A 20 41.49 -12.42 -13.93
N SER A 21 40.96 -13.38 -13.17
CA SER A 21 41.64 -14.50 -12.50
C SER A 21 42.81 -14.25 -11.54
N CYS A 22 42.64 -14.70 -10.30
CA CYS A 22 43.73 -15.18 -9.45
C CYS A 22 43.31 -16.48 -8.75
N ARG A 23 43.80 -17.61 -9.27
CA ARG A 23 43.84 -18.91 -8.58
C ARG A 23 44.98 -18.87 -7.56
N PHE A 24 44.73 -19.25 -6.31
CA PHE A 24 45.80 -19.66 -5.40
C PHE A 24 45.66 -21.13 -4.98
N ARG A 25 46.82 -21.78 -5.04
CA ARG A 25 47.09 -23.21 -4.89
C ARG A 25 47.03 -23.65 -3.43
N GLY A 26 46.73 -24.93 -3.26
CA GLY A 26 46.61 -25.63 -1.98
C GLY A 26 47.89 -25.67 -1.15
N PHE A 27 47.68 -25.77 0.15
CA PHE A 27 48.65 -26.31 1.10
C PHE A 27 48.22 -27.71 1.51
N LYS A 28 49.10 -28.69 1.27
CA LYS A 28 49.05 -30.02 1.87
C LYS A 28 49.49 -29.89 3.33
N VAL A 29 48.71 -30.43 4.26
CA VAL A 29 49.19 -30.82 5.59
C VAL A 29 48.92 -32.31 5.76
N GLN A 30 49.97 -33.01 6.15
CA GLN A 30 50.10 -34.46 6.20
C GLN A 30 49.45 -35.02 7.47
N LEU A 31 48.75 -36.14 7.31
CA LEU A 31 48.07 -36.91 8.36
C LEU A 31 49.05 -37.41 9.44
N CYS A 32 48.61 -37.38 10.70
CA CYS A 32 49.06 -38.29 11.73
C CYS A 32 47.83 -39.00 12.33
N ASP A 33 47.98 -40.30 12.46
CA ASP A 33 46.97 -41.34 12.65
C ASP A 33 46.72 -41.56 14.15
N GLN A 34 45.49 -41.35 14.63
CA GLN A 34 45.05 -41.90 15.92
C GLN A 34 43.55 -42.28 15.88
N SER A 35 43.32 -43.55 16.18
CA SER A 35 42.05 -44.25 16.21
C SER A 35 41.17 -43.80 17.38
N LEU A 36 39.88 -43.51 17.09
CA LEU A 36 38.85 -43.32 18.12
C LEU A 36 37.55 -44.03 17.72
N VAL A 37 37.07 -44.84 18.67
CA VAL A 37 35.91 -45.74 18.63
C VAL A 37 34.59 -44.96 18.53
N PRO A 38 33.57 -45.43 17.78
CA PRO A 38 32.28 -44.72 17.72
C PRO A 38 31.43 -44.99 18.96
N VAL A 39 31.22 -43.95 19.78
CA VAL A 39 30.20 -43.94 20.85
C VAL A 39 28.85 -43.56 20.20
N ARG A 40 27.90 -44.51 20.18
CA ARG A 40 26.50 -44.22 19.82
C ARG A 40 25.82 -43.47 20.97
N LEU A 41 25.64 -42.15 20.85
CA LEU A 41 24.70 -41.40 21.68
C LEU A 41 23.27 -41.54 21.11
N SER A 42 22.42 -42.27 21.82
CA SER A 42 20.98 -42.29 21.60
C SER A 42 20.34 -41.07 22.28
N ILE A 43 20.07 -40.03 21.50
CA ILE A 43 19.31 -38.85 21.96
C ILE A 43 17.82 -39.23 22.04
N ARG A 44 17.31 -39.43 23.26
CA ARG A 44 15.87 -39.48 23.52
C ARG A 44 15.29 -38.07 23.40
N ILE A 45 14.58 -37.81 22.31
CA ILE A 45 13.78 -36.59 22.14
C ILE A 45 12.59 -36.67 23.10
N ARG A 46 12.64 -35.93 24.21
CA ARG A 46 11.47 -35.67 25.06
C ARG A 46 10.57 -34.69 24.32
N ARG A 47 9.42 -35.17 23.83
CA ARG A 47 8.32 -34.31 23.37
C ARG A 47 7.71 -33.62 24.59
N THR A 48 7.97 -32.34 24.75
CA THR A 48 7.18 -31.47 25.63
C THR A 48 5.90 -31.08 24.89
N PRO A 49 4.71 -31.18 25.52
CA PRO A 49 3.50 -30.69 24.90
C PRO A 49 3.59 -29.16 24.85
N ARG A 50 3.61 -28.60 23.63
CA ARG A 50 3.40 -27.17 23.43
C ARG A 50 1.95 -26.88 23.80
N THR A 51 1.73 -26.33 24.99
CA THR A 51 0.48 -25.69 25.35
C THR A 51 0.30 -24.51 24.41
N VAL A 52 -0.51 -24.68 23.37
CA VAL A 52 -0.98 -23.56 22.55
C VAL A 52 -1.94 -22.78 23.44
N VAL A 53 -1.41 -21.76 24.09
CA VAL A 53 -2.24 -20.72 24.71
C VAL A 53 -2.82 -19.92 23.55
N SER A 54 -3.99 -20.33 23.07
CA SER A 54 -4.85 -19.50 22.25
C SER A 54 -5.35 -18.37 23.15
N CYS A 55 -4.56 -17.30 23.21
CA CYS A 55 -4.99 -16.06 23.84
C CYS A 55 -5.84 -15.34 22.81
N SER A 56 -7.14 -15.67 22.75
CA SER A 56 -8.13 -14.85 22.04
C SER A 56 -8.37 -13.58 22.85
N GLN A 57 -7.35 -12.73 22.96
CA GLN A 57 -7.57 -11.35 23.37
C GLN A 57 -8.47 -10.74 22.31
N LYS A 58 -9.72 -10.46 22.68
CA LYS A 58 -10.56 -9.52 21.92
C LYS A 58 -9.71 -8.25 21.81
N ARG A 59 -9.20 -7.97 20.61
CA ARG A 59 -8.54 -6.69 20.35
C ARG A 59 -9.62 -5.63 20.53
N ASP A 60 -9.44 -4.73 21.49
CA ASP A 60 -10.32 -3.57 21.61
C ASP A 60 -10.09 -2.71 20.37
N VAL A 61 -11.10 -2.69 19.50
CA VAL A 61 -11.09 -1.91 18.28
C VAL A 61 -11.26 -0.44 18.67
N THR A 62 -10.29 0.40 18.29
CA THR A 62 -10.37 1.84 18.58
C THR A 62 -11.41 2.46 17.67
N VAL A 63 -12.39 3.16 18.23
CA VAL A 63 -13.37 3.91 17.43
C VAL A 63 -12.98 5.37 17.44
N VAL A 64 -12.87 5.98 16.26
CA VAL A 64 -12.64 7.41 16.07
C VAL A 64 -13.94 8.02 15.54
N ASP A 65 -14.49 8.93 16.33
CA ASP A 65 -15.64 9.77 16.01
C ASP A 65 -15.34 11.24 16.33
N GLY A 66 -16.26 12.11 15.93
CA GLY A 66 -16.15 13.55 16.12
C GLY A 66 -17.49 14.23 15.89
N SER A 67 -17.56 15.49 16.28
CA SER A 67 -18.71 16.36 16.00
C SER A 67 -18.78 16.77 14.52
N CYS A 68 -17.64 16.80 13.84
CA CYS A 68 -17.51 17.03 12.40
C CYS A 68 -16.33 16.24 11.81
N MET A 69 -16.23 16.17 10.48
CA MET A 69 -15.14 15.46 9.82
C MET A 69 -13.76 16.09 10.09
N ASP A 70 -13.68 17.41 10.26
CA ASP A 70 -12.39 18.07 10.57
C ASP A 70 -11.79 17.59 11.89
N GLU A 71 -12.62 17.41 12.92
CA GLU A 71 -12.18 16.85 14.21
C GLU A 71 -11.65 15.41 14.05
N ILE A 72 -12.29 14.61 13.19
CA ILE A 72 -11.82 13.24 12.87
C ILE A 72 -10.47 13.33 12.15
N TYR A 73 -10.33 14.20 11.15
CA TYR A 73 -9.08 14.37 10.42
C TYR A 73 -7.94 14.82 11.33
N ASP A 74 -8.20 15.75 12.25
CA ASP A 74 -7.21 16.25 13.22
C ASP A 74 -6.77 15.12 14.17
N LYS A 75 -7.71 14.36 14.76
CA LYS A 75 -7.40 13.20 15.63
C LYS A 75 -6.55 12.15 14.92
N LEU A 76 -6.89 11.83 13.68
CA LEU A 76 -6.15 10.85 12.87
C LEU A 76 -4.76 11.36 12.47
N ALA A 77 -4.64 12.65 12.17
CA ALA A 77 -3.35 13.27 11.88
C ALA A 77 -2.46 13.25 13.11
N GLU A 78 -2.92 13.75 14.27
CA GLU A 78 -2.18 13.76 15.54
C GLU A 78 -1.66 12.37 15.93
N ARG A 79 -2.46 11.32 15.67
CA ARG A 79 -2.07 9.92 15.88
C ARG A 79 -0.89 9.46 15.03
N LEU A 80 -0.78 9.99 13.80
CA LEU A 80 0.21 9.57 12.81
C LEU A 80 1.40 10.51 12.68
N VAL A 81 1.31 11.76 13.14
CA VAL A 81 2.42 12.73 13.07
C VAL A 81 3.69 12.07 13.60
N PRO A 82 4.73 11.95 12.77
CA PRO A 82 5.95 11.30 13.20
C PRO A 82 6.63 12.11 14.31
N THR A 83 7.57 11.48 15.01
CA THR A 83 8.49 12.21 15.89
C THR A 83 9.73 12.62 15.11
N SER A 84 10.45 13.64 15.57
CA SER A 84 11.73 14.06 14.98
C SER A 84 12.74 12.91 14.87
N ALA A 85 12.68 11.95 15.79
CA ALA A 85 13.53 10.77 15.79
C ALA A 85 13.36 9.87 14.54
N ALA A 86 12.18 9.89 13.90
CA ALA A 86 11.91 9.11 12.69
C ALA A 86 12.82 9.49 11.51
N MET A 87 13.41 10.69 11.52
CA MET A 87 14.37 11.12 10.49
C MET A 87 15.67 10.33 10.52
N PHE A 88 16.11 9.85 11.69
CA PHE A 88 17.35 9.10 11.82
C PHE A 88 17.22 7.64 11.35
N SER A 89 16.00 7.20 10.99
CA SER A 89 15.71 5.87 10.47
C SER A 89 15.13 5.99 9.06
N PRO A 90 15.97 6.25 8.03
CA PRO A 90 15.50 6.59 6.68
C PRO A 90 14.56 5.55 6.08
N ASN A 91 14.81 4.26 6.35
CA ASN A 91 14.06 3.14 5.77
C ASN A 91 12.83 2.74 6.59
N VAL A 92 12.68 3.25 7.82
CA VAL A 92 11.53 2.92 8.66
C VAL A 92 10.36 3.81 8.28
N LYS A 93 9.25 3.17 7.92
CA LYS A 93 7.99 3.83 7.56
C LYS A 93 6.85 3.24 8.36
N ARG A 94 5.91 4.08 8.72
CA ARG A 94 4.60 3.70 9.24
C ARG A 94 3.65 3.53 8.06
N LEU A 95 3.28 2.29 7.78
CA LEU A 95 2.32 1.94 6.73
C LEU A 95 0.93 1.79 7.35
N VAL A 96 -0.02 2.58 6.88
CA VAL A 96 -1.41 2.56 7.35
C VAL A 96 -2.29 2.08 6.21
N GLY A 97 -3.03 0.98 6.41
CA GLY A 97 -4.00 0.48 5.44
C GLY A 97 -5.37 1.06 5.72
N LEU A 98 -5.89 1.92 4.84
CA LEU A 98 -7.21 2.53 4.94
C LEU A 98 -8.19 1.86 3.99
N ALA A 99 -9.13 1.09 4.54
CA ALA A 99 -10.20 0.44 3.79
C ALA A 99 -11.60 0.96 4.12
N GLY A 100 -12.55 0.50 3.33
CA GLY A 100 -13.95 0.91 3.38
C GLY A 100 -14.63 0.67 2.04
N PRO A 101 -15.96 0.52 2.00
CA PRO A 101 -16.67 0.25 0.76
C PRO A 101 -16.52 1.41 -0.26
N PRO A 102 -16.80 1.17 -1.56
CA PRO A 102 -17.00 2.25 -2.53
C PRO A 102 -18.01 3.27 -1.99
N GLY A 103 -17.74 4.57 -2.16
CA GLY A 103 -18.59 5.64 -1.62
C GLY A 103 -18.35 6.03 -0.16
N ALA A 104 -17.40 5.38 0.53
CA ALA A 104 -17.07 5.71 1.92
C ALA A 104 -16.26 7.01 2.11
N GLY A 105 -15.64 7.56 1.05
CA GLY A 105 -14.79 8.75 1.16
C GLY A 105 -13.33 8.49 1.57
N LYS A 106 -12.80 7.30 1.27
CA LYS A 106 -11.42 6.89 1.61
C LYS A 106 -10.36 7.87 1.12
N SER A 107 -10.36 8.19 -0.18
CA SER A 107 -9.36 9.08 -0.76
C SER A 107 -9.44 10.48 -0.13
N THR A 108 -10.64 11.02 0.07
CA THR A 108 -10.84 12.30 0.79
C THR A 108 -10.21 12.26 2.18
N LEU A 109 -10.53 11.25 2.98
CA LEU A 109 -9.96 11.12 4.32
C LEU A 109 -8.44 10.95 4.30
N ALA A 110 -7.90 10.13 3.39
CA ALA A 110 -6.47 9.92 3.26
C ALA A 110 -5.72 11.23 2.95
N TYR A 111 -6.20 11.99 1.96
CA TYR A 111 -5.58 13.27 1.57
C TYR A 111 -5.71 14.34 2.66
N GLU A 112 -6.86 14.44 3.32
CA GLU A 112 -7.08 15.41 4.42
C GLU A 112 -6.20 15.11 5.64
N VAL A 113 -6.00 13.83 5.98
CA VAL A 113 -5.11 13.41 7.07
C VAL A 113 -3.65 13.64 6.69
N VAL A 114 -3.22 13.26 5.47
CA VAL A 114 -1.84 13.51 5.00
C VAL A 114 -1.51 15.01 4.98
N SER A 115 -2.41 15.83 4.46
CA SER A 115 -2.28 17.29 4.45
C SER A 115 -2.05 17.86 5.86
N ARG A 116 -2.83 17.39 6.84
CA ARG A 116 -2.69 17.79 8.24
C ARG A 116 -1.39 17.30 8.86
N ILE A 117 -0.97 16.06 8.60
CA ILE A 117 0.33 15.55 9.08
C ILE A 117 1.46 16.43 8.55
N ASN A 118 1.46 16.74 7.25
CA ASN A 118 2.48 17.59 6.61
C ASN A 118 2.47 19.02 7.14
N ARG A 119 1.30 19.55 7.55
CA ARG A 119 1.19 20.85 8.23
C ARG A 119 1.71 20.84 9.66
N LEU A 120 1.40 19.78 10.42
CA LEU A 120 1.78 19.64 11.83
C LEU A 120 3.25 19.26 12.02
N TRP A 121 3.91 18.75 10.98
CA TRP A 121 5.27 18.24 11.05
C TRP A 121 6.26 19.31 11.56
N PRO A 122 6.85 19.15 12.76
CA PRO A 122 7.61 20.22 13.43
C PRO A 122 8.89 20.64 12.71
N GLN A 123 9.46 19.79 11.86
CA GLN A 123 10.66 20.12 11.10
C GLN A 123 10.38 20.93 9.82
N LYS A 124 9.12 21.31 9.57
CA LYS A 124 8.78 22.21 8.46
C LYS A 124 9.43 23.60 8.60
N ALA A 125 9.89 23.96 9.81
CA ALA A 125 10.38 25.29 10.14
C ALA A 125 11.92 25.42 10.22
N ALA A 126 12.69 24.40 9.83
CA ALA A 126 14.15 24.40 10.00
C ALA A 126 14.95 24.56 8.69
N SER A 127 14.32 24.97 7.59
CA SER A 127 15.09 25.44 6.44
C SER A 127 15.75 26.78 6.80
N PHE A 128 17.05 26.91 6.55
CA PHE A 128 17.77 28.19 6.67
C PHE A 128 17.39 29.19 5.57
N ASP A 129 16.58 28.74 4.61
CA ASP A 129 16.09 29.51 3.49
C ASP A 129 14.55 29.48 3.50
N ASP A 130 13.93 30.64 3.76
CA ASP A 130 12.48 30.82 3.80
C ASP A 130 11.81 30.51 2.44
N GLU A 131 12.59 30.45 1.35
CA GLU A 131 12.08 30.09 0.02
C GLU A 131 12.00 28.57 -0.22
N VAL A 132 12.67 27.76 0.60
CA VAL A 132 12.67 26.30 0.45
C VAL A 132 11.63 25.67 1.38
N MET A 133 10.46 25.38 0.81
CA MET A 133 9.47 24.54 1.48
C MET A 133 10.05 23.13 1.69
N PRO A 134 10.15 22.65 2.94
CA PRO A 134 10.66 21.31 3.17
C PRO A 134 9.67 20.28 2.64
N PRO A 135 10.17 19.11 2.23
CA PRO A 135 9.38 18.07 1.60
C PRO A 135 8.35 17.48 2.57
N ASP A 136 7.27 16.96 1.99
CA ASP A 136 6.22 16.30 2.74
C ASP A 136 6.72 15.03 3.45
N VAL A 137 6.25 14.82 4.69
CA VAL A 137 6.62 13.67 5.53
C VAL A 137 5.61 12.53 5.43
N ALA A 138 4.43 12.79 4.86
CA ALA A 138 3.36 11.84 4.66
C ALA A 138 2.87 11.88 3.22
N THR A 139 2.43 10.72 2.70
CA THR A 139 1.86 10.60 1.35
C THR A 139 0.77 9.53 1.29
N VAL A 140 -0.07 9.58 0.25
CA VAL A 140 -1.13 8.60 -0.04
C VAL A 140 -0.69 7.69 -1.17
N LEU A 141 -0.97 6.39 -1.03
CA LEU A 141 -0.76 5.38 -2.06
C LEU A 141 -2.13 4.76 -2.42
N PRO A 142 -2.71 5.10 -3.57
CA PRO A 142 -4.00 4.55 -3.98
C PRO A 142 -3.86 3.13 -4.53
N MET A 143 -4.70 2.20 -4.04
CA MET A 143 -4.80 0.82 -4.56
C MET A 143 -5.31 0.78 -6.01
N ASP A 144 -5.99 1.83 -6.48
CA ASP A 144 -6.58 1.87 -7.82
C ASP A 144 -5.52 1.75 -8.93
N GLY A 145 -4.26 2.17 -8.69
CA GLY A 145 -3.17 1.97 -9.65
C GLY A 145 -2.83 0.49 -9.91
N PHE A 146 -3.35 -0.43 -9.11
CA PHE A 146 -3.09 -1.86 -9.22
C PHE A 146 -4.26 -2.62 -9.88
N HIS A 147 -5.18 -1.92 -10.55
CA HIS A 147 -6.14 -2.60 -11.44
C HIS A 147 -5.41 -3.37 -12.53
N LEU A 148 -5.99 -4.49 -12.98
CA LEU A 148 -5.57 -5.09 -14.23
C LEU A 148 -5.92 -4.16 -15.39
N TYR A 149 -5.05 -4.17 -16.41
CA TYR A 149 -5.26 -3.45 -17.65
C TYR A 149 -6.49 -4.01 -18.38
N ARG A 150 -7.22 -3.16 -19.11
CA ARG A 150 -8.34 -3.63 -19.96
C ARG A 150 -7.93 -4.75 -20.90
N SER A 151 -6.74 -4.64 -21.51
CA SER A 151 -6.18 -5.69 -22.36
C SER A 151 -5.95 -7.02 -21.64
N GLN A 152 -5.67 -7.00 -20.34
CA GLN A 152 -5.58 -8.22 -19.53
C GLN A 152 -6.96 -8.78 -19.21
N LEU A 153 -7.97 -7.92 -18.98
CA LEU A 153 -9.36 -8.35 -18.83
C LEU A 153 -9.90 -8.96 -20.13
N ASP A 154 -9.52 -8.39 -21.28
CA ASP A 154 -9.87 -8.90 -22.62
C ASP A 154 -9.31 -10.31 -22.88
N ALA A 155 -8.23 -10.68 -22.20
CA ALA A 155 -7.57 -11.98 -22.32
C ALA A 155 -8.07 -13.03 -21.32
N MET A 156 -9.02 -12.68 -20.45
CA MET A 156 -9.62 -13.63 -19.50
C MET A 156 -10.60 -14.59 -20.20
N GLU A 157 -10.99 -15.66 -19.49
CA GLU A 157 -11.92 -16.66 -20.01
C GLU A 157 -13.28 -16.07 -20.40
N ASP A 158 -13.82 -15.16 -19.57
CA ASP A 158 -15.00 -14.36 -19.88
C ASP A 158 -14.68 -12.86 -19.79
N PRO A 159 -14.27 -12.23 -20.90
CA PRO A 159 -13.97 -10.80 -20.93
C PRO A 159 -15.16 -9.92 -20.60
N LYS A 160 -16.38 -10.32 -20.99
CA LYS A 160 -17.58 -9.53 -20.73
C LYS A 160 -17.84 -9.46 -19.23
N GLU A 161 -17.73 -10.59 -18.55
CA GLU A 161 -17.84 -10.63 -17.09
C GLU A 161 -16.70 -9.87 -16.41
N ALA A 162 -15.46 -10.01 -16.91
CA ALA A 162 -14.30 -9.27 -16.40
C ALA A 162 -14.51 -7.74 -16.41
N HIS A 163 -15.03 -7.18 -17.50
CA HIS A 163 -15.37 -5.76 -17.57
C HIS A 163 -16.61 -5.41 -16.74
N ALA A 164 -17.64 -6.26 -16.75
CA ALA A 164 -18.84 -6.08 -15.94
C ALA A 164 -18.58 -6.11 -14.42
N ARG A 165 -17.53 -6.82 -14.00
CA ARG A 165 -17.08 -6.95 -12.61
C ARG A 165 -15.82 -6.16 -12.29
N ARG A 166 -15.34 -5.31 -13.21
CA ARG A 166 -14.13 -4.50 -12.95
C ARG A 166 -14.28 -3.67 -11.68
N GLY A 167 -13.28 -3.76 -10.82
CA GLY A 167 -13.32 -3.26 -9.44
C GLY A 167 -13.56 -4.36 -8.41
N ALA A 168 -13.89 -5.59 -8.80
CA ALA A 168 -13.88 -6.77 -7.93
C ALA A 168 -12.44 -7.21 -7.57
N PRO A 169 -12.20 -7.92 -6.46
CA PRO A 169 -10.83 -8.23 -5.99
C PRO A 169 -9.94 -8.94 -7.02
N TRP A 170 -10.52 -9.82 -7.83
CA TRP A 170 -9.81 -10.58 -8.86
C TRP A 170 -9.50 -9.78 -10.13
N THR A 171 -10.00 -8.55 -10.23
CA THR A 171 -9.68 -7.62 -11.33
C THR A 171 -8.51 -6.68 -11.00
N PHE A 172 -7.80 -6.95 -9.91
CA PHE A 172 -6.58 -6.27 -9.48
C PHE A 172 -5.37 -7.20 -9.56
N ASN A 173 -4.18 -6.61 -9.49
CA ASN A 173 -2.91 -7.30 -9.31
C ASN A 173 -2.39 -7.12 -7.86
N PRO A 174 -2.89 -7.90 -6.89
CA PRO A 174 -2.44 -7.80 -5.50
C PRO A 174 -0.96 -8.20 -5.32
N ALA A 175 -0.42 -9.04 -6.21
CA ALA A 175 1.00 -9.42 -6.14
C ALA A 175 1.92 -8.22 -6.41
N LEU A 176 1.54 -7.35 -7.36
CA LEU A 176 2.27 -6.11 -7.62
C LEU A 176 2.23 -5.17 -6.41
N LEU A 177 1.06 -4.95 -5.81
CA LEU A 177 0.93 -4.14 -4.59
C LEU A 177 1.79 -4.70 -3.45
N LEU A 178 1.70 -5.99 -3.18
CA LEU A 178 2.51 -6.65 -2.15
C LEU A 178 4.02 -6.46 -2.39
N ASN A 179 4.47 -6.58 -3.63
CA ASN A 179 5.88 -6.37 -3.99
C ASN A 179 6.31 -4.92 -3.77
N CYS A 180 5.46 -3.95 -4.12
CA CYS A 180 5.72 -2.52 -3.85
C CYS A 180 5.82 -2.26 -2.33
N LEU A 181 4.93 -2.84 -1.51
CA LEU A 181 4.99 -2.69 -0.05
C LEU A 181 6.24 -3.34 0.55
N LYS A 182 6.64 -4.52 0.07
CA LYS A 182 7.88 -5.18 0.48
C LYS A 182 9.10 -4.34 0.12
N LYS A 183 9.14 -3.79 -1.10
CA LYS A 183 10.20 -2.88 -1.54
C LYS A 183 10.24 -1.62 -0.67
N LEU A 184 9.08 -1.04 -0.38
CA LEU A 184 8.96 0.13 0.49
C LEU A 184 9.47 -0.12 1.92
N ARG A 185 9.23 -1.30 2.49
CA ARG A 185 9.78 -1.70 3.81
C ARG A 185 11.30 -1.94 3.77
N ASN A 186 11.82 -2.55 2.70
CA ASN A 186 13.21 -2.95 2.62
C ASN A 186 14.15 -1.80 2.20
N GLU A 187 13.74 -1.05 1.18
CA GLU A 187 14.55 -0.02 0.53
C GLU A 187 14.17 1.40 0.98
N GLY A 188 12.99 1.58 1.56
CA GLY A 188 12.51 2.89 2.00
C GLY A 188 12.05 3.81 0.86
N SER A 189 12.05 3.35 -0.39
CA SER A 189 11.45 4.07 -1.51
C SER A 189 10.97 3.14 -2.61
N VAL A 190 9.99 3.59 -3.39
CA VAL A 190 9.41 2.82 -4.50
C VAL A 190 8.64 3.74 -5.44
N TYR A 191 8.69 3.44 -6.74
CA TYR A 191 7.74 3.93 -7.73
C TYR A 191 6.56 2.96 -7.79
N VAL A 192 5.35 3.51 -7.82
CA VAL A 192 4.11 2.72 -7.90
C VAL A 192 3.18 3.30 -8.96
N PRO A 193 2.32 2.48 -9.56
CA PRO A 193 1.38 2.96 -10.55
C PRO A 193 0.30 3.84 -9.91
N SER A 194 -0.19 4.81 -10.67
CA SER A 194 -1.46 5.50 -10.42
C SER A 194 -2.55 4.94 -11.34
N PHE A 195 -3.75 5.52 -11.29
CA PHE A 195 -4.86 5.15 -12.17
C PHE A 195 -5.42 6.38 -12.87
N ASP A 196 -5.45 6.35 -14.20
CA ASP A 196 -6.06 7.41 -15.01
C ASP A 196 -7.53 7.05 -15.27
N HIS A 197 -8.46 7.78 -14.66
CA HIS A 197 -9.90 7.55 -14.85
C HIS A 197 -10.42 7.98 -16.23
N GLY A 198 -9.71 8.83 -16.96
CA GLY A 198 -10.05 9.23 -18.33
C GLY A 198 -9.67 8.15 -19.34
N VAL A 199 -8.48 7.57 -19.20
CA VAL A 199 -8.04 6.42 -20.03
C VAL A 199 -8.71 5.13 -19.57
N GLY A 200 -8.93 4.98 -18.26
CA GLY A 200 -9.48 3.79 -17.62
C GLY A 200 -8.46 2.68 -17.43
N ASP A 201 -7.17 2.99 -17.29
CA ASP A 201 -6.09 2.01 -17.05
C ASP A 201 -5.02 2.59 -16.11
N PRO A 202 -4.19 1.73 -15.48
CA PRO A 202 -3.05 2.16 -14.70
C PRO A 202 -2.01 2.98 -15.49
N VAL A 203 -1.31 3.87 -14.78
CA VAL A 203 -0.14 4.61 -15.28
C VAL A 203 1.07 4.18 -14.46
N GLU A 204 2.00 3.48 -15.09
CA GLU A 204 3.20 2.95 -14.42
C GLU A 204 4.15 4.06 -13.95
N ASP A 205 4.87 3.80 -12.85
CA ASP A 205 5.89 4.66 -12.27
C ASP A 205 5.46 6.12 -12.00
N ASP A 206 4.16 6.36 -11.80
CA ASP A 206 3.60 7.72 -11.67
C ASP A 206 3.73 8.32 -10.26
N ILE A 207 3.65 7.48 -9.21
CA ILE A 207 3.75 7.93 -7.82
C ILE A 207 5.07 7.50 -7.23
N PHE A 208 5.90 8.47 -6.82
CA PHE A 208 7.17 8.19 -6.12
C PHE A 208 7.04 8.36 -4.61
N VAL A 209 7.16 7.25 -3.88
CA VAL A 209 7.28 7.28 -2.42
C VAL A 209 8.77 7.37 -2.07
N SER A 210 9.24 8.57 -1.74
CA SER A 210 10.64 8.85 -1.36
C SER A 210 11.00 8.41 0.08
N LEU A 211 12.30 8.46 0.42
CA LEU A 211 12.84 8.21 1.77
C LEU A 211 12.39 9.25 2.82
N GLN A 212 11.95 10.43 2.40
CA GLN A 212 11.50 11.50 3.30
C GLN A 212 10.12 11.19 3.87
N HIS A 213 9.25 10.55 3.10
CA HIS A 213 7.95 10.09 3.59
C HIS A 213 8.14 9.03 4.68
N LYS A 214 7.70 9.35 5.90
CA LYS A 214 7.69 8.44 7.07
C LYS A 214 6.33 7.82 7.30
N VAL A 215 5.27 8.46 6.84
CA VAL A 215 3.91 7.94 6.91
C VAL A 215 3.41 7.71 5.50
N VAL A 216 2.92 6.50 5.24
CA VAL A 216 2.29 6.18 3.95
C VAL A 216 0.92 5.60 4.25
N ILE A 217 -0.12 6.33 3.85
CA ILE A 217 -1.50 5.85 3.92
C ILE A 217 -1.80 5.15 2.60
N VAL A 218 -1.88 3.82 2.64
CA VAL A 218 -2.33 3.03 1.51
C VAL A 218 -3.85 2.95 1.59
N GLU A 219 -4.56 3.48 0.59
CA GLU A 219 -6.02 3.52 0.59
C GLU A 219 -6.59 2.61 -0.50
N GLY A 220 -7.62 1.83 -0.16
CA GLY A 220 -8.18 0.88 -1.11
C GLY A 220 -9.30 0.02 -0.52
N ASN A 221 -10.08 -0.61 -1.39
CA ASN A 221 -11.24 -1.41 -0.98
C ASN A 221 -10.86 -2.69 -0.22
N TYR A 222 -9.81 -3.39 -0.65
CA TYR A 222 -9.56 -4.78 -0.29
C TYR A 222 -8.38 -5.01 0.67
N LEU A 223 -7.82 -3.92 1.20
CA LEU A 223 -6.59 -3.94 2.00
C LEU A 223 -6.68 -4.76 3.30
N LEU A 224 -7.89 -5.02 3.78
CA LEU A 224 -8.18 -5.74 5.04
C LEU A 224 -8.79 -7.13 4.81
N LEU A 225 -8.86 -7.62 3.57
CA LEU A 225 -9.29 -8.99 3.29
C LEU A 225 -8.27 -9.99 3.83
N GLU A 226 -8.75 -11.11 4.38
CA GLU A 226 -7.92 -12.16 4.99
C GLU A 226 -7.80 -13.40 4.08
N GLU A 227 -7.82 -13.20 2.76
CA GLU A 227 -7.73 -14.27 1.77
C GLU A 227 -6.55 -14.05 0.81
N GLY A 228 -5.77 -15.12 0.58
CA GLY A 228 -4.68 -15.16 -0.39
C GLY A 228 -3.68 -14.00 -0.23
N THR A 229 -3.25 -13.41 -1.35
CA THR A 229 -2.31 -12.29 -1.36
C THR A 229 -2.84 -11.04 -0.64
N TRP A 230 -4.16 -10.86 -0.52
CA TRP A 230 -4.72 -9.73 0.23
C TRP A 230 -4.45 -9.84 1.72
N LYS A 231 -4.43 -11.06 2.25
CA LYS A 231 -4.00 -11.31 3.63
C LYS A 231 -2.55 -10.90 3.83
N ASP A 232 -1.67 -11.30 2.91
CA ASP A 232 -0.26 -10.93 2.96
C ASP A 232 -0.08 -9.40 2.90
N ILE A 233 -0.93 -8.68 2.15
CA ILE A 233 -0.96 -7.21 2.12
C ILE A 233 -1.45 -6.65 3.47
N SER A 234 -2.54 -7.18 4.02
CA SER A 234 -3.09 -6.81 5.34
C SER A 234 -2.03 -6.91 6.44
N ASP A 235 -1.22 -7.98 6.41
CA ASP A 235 -0.13 -8.24 7.36
C ASP A 235 1.06 -7.26 7.22
N MET A 236 1.12 -6.44 6.14
CA MET A 236 2.19 -5.44 5.95
C MET A 236 1.93 -4.12 6.67
N PHE A 237 0.70 -3.86 7.14
CA PHE A 237 0.32 -2.58 7.75
C PHE A 237 0.64 -2.54 9.25
N ASP A 238 1.16 -1.38 9.71
CA ASP A 238 1.36 -1.10 11.14
C ASP A 238 0.03 -0.74 11.83
N GLU A 239 -0.91 -0.17 11.06
CA GLU A 239 -2.29 0.07 11.49
C GLU A 239 -3.27 -0.18 10.35
N LYS A 240 -4.39 -0.82 10.68
CA LYS A 240 -5.48 -1.08 9.75
C LYS A 240 -6.69 -0.25 10.13
N TRP A 241 -7.03 0.70 9.29
CA TRP A 241 -8.15 1.63 9.46
C TRP A 241 -9.30 1.23 8.54
N PHE A 242 -10.52 1.34 9.04
CA PHE A 242 -11.72 1.07 8.25
C PHE A 242 -12.75 2.18 8.43
N ILE A 243 -13.22 2.75 7.31
CA ILE A 243 -14.31 3.74 7.31
C ILE A 243 -15.65 3.00 7.39
N ASP A 244 -16.32 3.17 8.52
CA ASP A 244 -17.62 2.61 8.81
C ASP A 244 -18.72 3.55 8.35
N VAL A 245 -19.45 3.13 7.32
CA VAL A 245 -20.56 3.87 6.72
C VAL A 245 -21.72 2.90 6.48
N ASN A 246 -22.95 3.41 6.59
CA ASN A 246 -24.12 2.63 6.18
C ASN A 246 -23.98 2.23 4.71
N LEU A 247 -24.16 0.94 4.41
CA LEU A 247 -23.94 0.38 3.08
C LEU A 247 -24.85 1.03 2.03
N ASP A 248 -26.12 1.27 2.35
CA ASP A 248 -27.07 1.85 1.41
C ASP A 248 -26.73 3.31 1.12
N THR A 249 -26.36 4.09 2.15
CA THR A 249 -25.84 5.46 1.97
C THR A 249 -24.58 5.47 1.09
N ALA A 250 -23.68 4.50 1.27
CA ALA A 250 -22.49 4.39 0.43
C ALA A 250 -22.86 4.08 -1.04
N MET A 251 -23.82 3.19 -1.27
CA MET A 251 -24.29 2.86 -2.62
C MET A 251 -25.02 4.02 -3.29
N GLU A 252 -25.83 4.79 -2.56
CA GLU A 252 -26.45 6.02 -3.06
C GLU A 252 -25.39 7.03 -3.54
N ARG A 253 -24.31 7.21 -2.76
CA ARG A 253 -23.17 8.08 -3.15
C ARG A 253 -22.48 7.57 -4.41
N VAL A 254 -22.31 6.26 -4.55
CA VAL A 254 -21.69 5.66 -5.75
C VAL A 254 -22.59 5.81 -6.97
N GLU A 255 -23.90 5.62 -6.81
CA GLU A 255 -24.89 5.79 -7.88
C GLU A 255 -24.90 7.23 -8.36
N ALA A 256 -24.99 8.20 -7.44
CA ALA A 256 -24.94 9.62 -7.73
C ALA A 256 -23.65 9.99 -8.49
N ARG A 257 -22.50 9.39 -8.12
CA ARG A 257 -21.23 9.58 -8.81
C ARG A 257 -21.24 9.01 -10.23
N HIS A 258 -21.77 7.80 -10.42
CA HIS A 258 -21.90 7.22 -11.77
C HIS A 258 -22.72 8.14 -12.68
N ILE A 259 -23.85 8.65 -12.17
CA ILE A 259 -24.71 9.59 -12.89
C ILE A 259 -23.97 10.90 -13.19
N SER A 260 -23.26 11.49 -12.21
CA SER A 260 -22.51 12.72 -12.41
C SER A 260 -21.37 12.57 -13.42
N THR A 261 -20.82 11.36 -13.59
CA THR A 261 -19.84 11.03 -14.63
C THR A 261 -20.46 10.73 -16.01
N GLY A 262 -21.77 10.91 -16.16
CA GLY A 262 -22.47 10.81 -17.43
C GLY A 262 -23.14 9.47 -17.72
N LYS A 263 -23.18 8.52 -16.76
CA LYS A 263 -23.91 7.26 -16.96
C LYS A 263 -25.42 7.48 -16.84
N PRO A 264 -26.24 6.88 -17.72
CA PRO A 264 -27.69 6.88 -17.57
C PRO A 264 -28.13 6.28 -16.22
N PRO A 265 -29.20 6.78 -15.58
CA PRO A 265 -29.62 6.32 -14.25
C PRO A 265 -29.90 4.82 -14.15
N ASP A 266 -30.54 4.23 -15.15
CA ASP A 266 -30.83 2.79 -15.23
C ASP A 266 -29.54 1.95 -15.31
N VAL A 267 -28.57 2.41 -16.10
CA VAL A 267 -27.24 1.79 -16.21
C VAL A 267 -26.44 1.93 -14.93
N ALA A 268 -26.50 3.10 -14.27
CA ALA A 268 -25.86 3.34 -13.00
C ALA A 268 -26.41 2.39 -11.92
N LYS A 269 -27.74 2.28 -11.82
CA LYS A 269 -28.41 1.36 -10.90
C LYS A 269 -28.04 -0.10 -11.16
N TRP A 270 -28.07 -0.54 -12.42
CA TRP A 270 -27.62 -1.89 -12.78
C TRP A 270 -26.17 -2.14 -12.35
N ARG A 271 -25.28 -1.14 -12.52
CA ARG A 271 -23.88 -1.26 -12.09
C ARG A 271 -23.74 -1.37 -10.57
N ILE A 272 -24.55 -0.65 -9.80
CA ILE A 272 -24.60 -0.79 -8.34
C ILE A 272 -24.98 -2.22 -7.97
N ASP A 273 -26.12 -2.70 -8.47
CA ASP A 273 -26.69 -4.00 -8.10
C ASP A 273 -25.77 -5.15 -8.53
N TYR A 274 -25.22 -5.07 -9.75
CA TYR A 274 -24.42 -6.14 -10.32
C TYR A 274 -22.96 -6.14 -9.88
N ASN A 275 -22.35 -4.99 -9.58
CA ASN A 275 -20.90 -4.90 -9.30
C ASN A 275 -20.60 -4.28 -7.93
N ASP A 276 -20.99 -3.02 -7.74
CA ASP A 276 -20.47 -2.23 -6.63
C ASP A 276 -21.00 -2.69 -5.27
N ARG A 277 -22.28 -3.09 -5.19
CA ARG A 277 -22.90 -3.61 -3.97
C ARG A 277 -22.33 -4.96 -3.55
N PRO A 278 -22.23 -5.99 -4.41
CA PRO A 278 -21.57 -7.24 -4.01
C PRO A 278 -20.11 -7.07 -3.56
N ASN A 279 -19.38 -6.15 -4.20
CA ASN A 279 -18.02 -5.80 -3.76
C ASN A 279 -18.05 -5.13 -2.38
N ALA A 280 -18.94 -4.17 -2.17
CA ALA A 280 -19.10 -3.49 -0.90
C ALA A 280 -19.49 -4.44 0.25
N GLU A 281 -20.40 -5.40 0.00
CA GLU A 281 -20.77 -6.43 0.98
C GLU A 281 -19.60 -7.32 1.38
N LEU A 282 -18.72 -7.67 0.43
CA LEU A 282 -17.48 -8.38 0.73
C LEU A 282 -16.54 -7.53 1.59
N ILE A 283 -16.38 -6.25 1.25
CA ILE A 283 -15.48 -5.32 1.96
C ILE A 283 -15.97 -5.08 3.39
N VAL A 284 -17.28 -4.90 3.60
CA VAL A 284 -17.84 -4.65 4.95
C VAL A 284 -17.56 -5.81 5.90
N LYS A 285 -17.47 -7.06 5.41
CA LYS A 285 -17.09 -8.22 6.24
C LYS A 285 -15.66 -8.12 6.78
N SER A 286 -14.77 -7.38 6.12
CA SER A 286 -13.37 -7.22 6.57
C SER A 286 -13.18 -6.16 7.65
N LYS A 287 -14.24 -5.41 7.98
CA LYS A 287 -14.26 -4.41 9.06
C LYS A 287 -13.76 -4.96 10.40
N THR A 288 -14.01 -6.24 10.70
CA THR A 288 -13.57 -6.90 11.94
C THR A 288 -12.05 -7.02 12.07
N ASN A 289 -11.32 -6.84 10.96
CA ASN A 289 -9.86 -6.97 10.92
C ASN A 289 -9.14 -5.63 11.13
N ALA A 290 -9.91 -4.54 11.31
CA ALA A 290 -9.41 -3.20 11.56
C ALA A 290 -8.98 -3.02 13.02
N ASP A 291 -7.90 -2.26 13.21
CA ASP A 291 -7.46 -1.78 14.51
C ASP A 291 -8.19 -0.48 14.89
N VAL A 292 -8.58 0.31 13.87
CA VAL A 292 -9.31 1.57 14.01
C VAL A 292 -10.56 1.62 13.12
N LEU A 293 -11.71 1.90 13.71
CA LEU A 293 -12.96 2.20 13.00
C LEU A 293 -13.21 3.70 12.99
N ILE A 294 -13.39 4.26 11.79
CA ILE A 294 -13.66 5.67 11.58
C ILE A 294 -15.14 5.80 11.22
N ARG A 295 -15.95 6.47 12.05
CA ARG A 295 -17.36 6.66 11.73
C ARG A 295 -17.51 7.75 10.68
N SER A 296 -18.12 7.42 9.54
CA SER A 296 -18.51 8.43 8.55
C SER A 296 -19.63 9.29 9.13
N ILE A 297 -19.43 10.61 9.20
CA ILE A 297 -20.47 11.56 9.58
C ILE A 297 -21.24 11.94 8.30
N SER A 298 -22.56 11.79 8.32
CA SER A 298 -23.42 12.32 7.26
C SER A 298 -23.62 13.81 7.50
N PHE A 299 -23.36 14.63 6.49
CA PHE A 299 -23.76 16.05 6.44
C PHE A 299 -25.19 16.18 5.93
#